data_AF-A0A1E8PWF2-F1
#
_entry.id   AF-A0A1E8PWF2-F1
#
_cell.length_a   1.000
_cell.length_b   1.000
_cell.length_c   1.000
_cell.angle_alpha   90.00
_cell.angle_beta   90.00
_cell.angle_gamma   90.00
#
_symmetry.space_group_name_H-M   'P 1'
#
loop_
_entity.id
_entity.type
_entity.pdbx_description
1 polymer ?
#
loop_
_entity_poly.entity_id
_entity_poly.type
_entity_poly.pdbx_seq_one_letter_code
_entity_poly.pdbx_strand_id
1 'polypeptide(L)'
;MAYVDATVDAADGAAFDARVDRLARTVCPRDPRTLDQRRGAALGALGFGWDRLPCLCEHPDCAAATRPAGGGVVIHVIAHADALDDTPRTPEPTPTPAPTPHPEPAPVPTGDLTTQRRGLSGPTPPMLSKPLSSYTLDGVIAEVSADPGQHTPASPGIILGGPVLPGPVIARLAKHATATPLTYPAQGPPEPRYRPSHALAAFIRARDLTCRAPGCARPATACEIDHVIAWPHGPTAAANLACLCTEHHLLKTFWPGWSYRLDPDGTATWTDPTGLTATTHPGSRHLFADLTTPAAPLTTKGTPPAKHTAGLTMPRRTHTRTQTRHQRIADERRRNTPWAEHYLRAQIPPF
;
A
#
# COMPACT_ATOMS: atom_id res chain seq x y z
N MET A 1 -16.08 -2.24 4.06
CA MET A 1 -16.85 -2.34 2.79
C MET A 1 -16.62 -1.06 2.00
N ALA A 2 -16.80 -1.09 0.68
CA ALA A 2 -16.81 0.09 -0.19
C ALA A 2 -18.12 0.09 -0.99
N TYR A 3 -18.62 1.28 -1.33
CA TYR A 3 -19.86 1.44 -2.09
C TYR A 3 -19.55 2.08 -3.45
N VAL A 4 -20.24 1.62 -4.49
CA VAL A 4 -20.16 2.15 -5.85
C VAL A 4 -21.58 2.24 -6.39
N ASP A 5 -21.99 3.44 -6.78
CA ASP A 5 -23.25 3.74 -7.44
C ASP A 5 -23.02 4.48 -8.76
N ALA A 6 -23.96 4.29 -9.68
CA ALA A 6 -23.97 4.97 -10.97
C ALA A 6 -25.39 4.98 -11.54
N THR A 7 -25.70 6.00 -12.33
CA THR A 7 -26.89 6.02 -13.20
C THR A 7 -26.42 5.77 -14.62
N VAL A 8 -27.03 4.81 -15.30
CA VAL A 8 -26.68 4.39 -16.67
C VAL A 8 -27.94 4.24 -17.50
N ASP A 9 -27.79 4.24 -18.82
CA ASP A 9 -28.90 3.95 -19.74
C ASP A 9 -29.44 2.53 -19.52
N ALA A 10 -30.74 2.34 -19.77
CA ALA A 10 -31.42 1.07 -19.47
C ALA A 10 -30.80 -0.14 -20.19
N ALA A 11 -30.36 0.05 -21.44
CA ALA A 11 -29.69 -1.01 -22.21
C ALA A 11 -28.33 -1.39 -21.58
N ASP A 12 -27.55 -0.40 -21.16
CA ASP A 12 -26.28 -0.62 -20.48
C ASP A 12 -26.47 -1.26 -19.10
N GLY A 13 -27.51 -0.85 -18.36
CA GLY A 13 -27.90 -1.47 -17.10
C GLY A 13 -28.22 -2.96 -17.25
N ALA A 14 -29.00 -3.32 -18.26
CA ALA A 14 -29.32 -4.73 -18.55
C ALA A 14 -28.09 -5.53 -18.97
N ALA A 15 -27.22 -4.97 -19.82
CA ALA A 15 -25.97 -5.60 -20.22
C ALA A 15 -25.00 -5.79 -19.03
N PHE A 16 -24.92 -4.79 -18.17
CA PHE A 16 -24.12 -4.81 -16.94
C PHE A 16 -24.62 -5.89 -15.97
N ASP A 17 -25.93 -5.93 -15.70
CA ASP A 17 -26.55 -6.94 -14.84
C ASP A 17 -26.28 -8.37 -15.33
N ALA A 18 -26.52 -8.63 -16.62
CA ALA A 18 -26.25 -9.92 -17.24
C ALA A 18 -24.76 -10.31 -17.18
N ARG A 19 -23.85 -9.34 -17.34
CA ARG A 19 -22.41 -9.58 -17.23
C ARG A 19 -22.00 -9.90 -15.80
N VAL A 20 -22.51 -9.17 -14.81
CA VAL A 20 -22.27 -9.41 -13.38
C VAL A 20 -22.78 -10.81 -12.98
N ASP A 21 -23.99 -11.18 -13.40
CA ASP A 21 -24.56 -12.50 -13.12
C ASP A 21 -23.72 -13.63 -13.73
N ARG A 22 -23.29 -13.46 -14.99
CA ARG A 22 -22.42 -14.45 -15.65
C ARG A 22 -21.09 -14.63 -14.93
N LEU A 23 -20.44 -13.53 -14.53
CA LEU A 23 -19.19 -13.59 -13.75
C LEU A 23 -19.39 -14.25 -12.39
N ALA A 24 -20.50 -13.97 -11.71
CA ALA A 24 -20.83 -14.55 -10.41
C ALA A 24 -20.96 -16.08 -10.46
N ARG A 25 -21.24 -16.66 -11.63
CA ARG A 25 -21.43 -18.09 -11.87
C ARG A 25 -20.20 -18.82 -12.40
N THR A 26 -19.06 -18.16 -12.59
CA THR A 26 -17.83 -18.81 -13.09
C THR A 26 -17.07 -19.61 -12.03
N VAL A 27 -17.50 -19.54 -10.77
CA VAL A 27 -16.90 -20.28 -9.64
C VAL A 27 -17.45 -21.70 -9.57
N CYS A 28 -16.75 -22.61 -8.89
CA CYS A 28 -17.25 -23.97 -8.71
C CYS A 28 -18.41 -24.03 -7.69
N PRO A 29 -19.19 -25.12 -7.64
CA PRO A 29 -20.29 -25.27 -6.68
C PRO A 29 -19.88 -25.18 -5.20
N ARG A 30 -18.60 -25.39 -4.88
CA ARG A 30 -18.05 -25.34 -3.52
C ARG A 30 -17.62 -23.94 -3.07
N ASP A 31 -17.83 -22.90 -3.88
CA ASP A 31 -17.50 -21.54 -3.47
C ASP A 31 -18.37 -21.12 -2.26
N PRO A 32 -17.78 -20.67 -1.15
CA PRO A 32 -18.51 -20.42 0.10
C PRO A 32 -19.37 -19.14 0.06
N ARG A 33 -19.22 -18.29 -0.96
CA ARG A 33 -19.98 -17.04 -1.06
C ARG A 33 -21.41 -17.31 -1.52
N THR A 34 -22.36 -16.51 -1.01
CA THR A 34 -23.72 -16.44 -1.55
C THR A 34 -23.74 -15.85 -2.97
N LEU A 35 -24.83 -16.01 -3.71
CA LEU A 35 -24.94 -15.42 -5.06
C LEU A 35 -24.75 -13.90 -5.03
N ASP A 36 -25.34 -13.20 -4.06
CA ASP A 36 -25.20 -11.75 -3.91
C ASP A 36 -23.76 -11.34 -3.61
N GLN A 37 -23.06 -12.07 -2.75
CA GLN A 37 -21.63 -11.84 -2.49
C GLN A 37 -20.78 -12.06 -3.74
N ARG A 38 -21.09 -13.07 -4.56
CA ARG A 38 -20.41 -13.31 -5.84
C ARG A 38 -20.69 -12.19 -6.84
N ARG A 39 -21.92 -11.69 -6.91
CA ARG A 39 -22.29 -10.53 -7.74
C ARG A 39 -21.53 -9.28 -7.31
N GLY A 40 -21.43 -9.02 -6.00
CA GLY A 40 -20.58 -7.94 -5.47
C GLY A 40 -19.10 -8.12 -5.84
N ALA A 41 -18.56 -9.33 -5.72
CA ALA A 41 -17.18 -9.62 -6.14
C ALA A 41 -16.98 -9.47 -7.67
N ALA A 42 -18.02 -9.75 -8.47
CA ALA A 42 -17.97 -9.59 -9.93
C ALA A 42 -17.81 -8.12 -10.35
N LEU A 43 -18.31 -7.16 -9.56
CA LEU A 43 -18.03 -5.74 -9.78
C LEU A 43 -16.53 -5.44 -9.67
N GLY A 44 -15.86 -6.00 -8.66
CA GLY A 44 -14.41 -5.89 -8.52
C GLY A 44 -13.67 -6.55 -9.67
N ALA A 45 -14.11 -7.73 -10.11
CA ALA A 45 -13.54 -8.44 -11.25
C ALA A 45 -13.64 -7.63 -12.55
N LEU A 46 -14.76 -6.94 -12.79
CA LEU A 46 -14.91 -6.03 -13.93
C LEU A 46 -13.90 -4.88 -13.87
N GLY A 47 -13.69 -4.27 -12.69
CA GLY A 47 -12.68 -3.22 -12.49
C GLY A 47 -11.25 -3.68 -12.77
N PHE A 48 -10.93 -4.93 -12.46
CA PHE A 48 -9.66 -5.56 -12.84
C PHE A 48 -9.63 -6.11 -14.27
N GLY A 49 -10.71 -5.99 -15.05
CA GLY A 49 -10.79 -6.54 -16.39
C GLY A 49 -10.74 -8.07 -16.44
N TRP A 50 -11.15 -8.74 -15.37
CA TRP A 50 -11.18 -10.20 -15.28
C TRP A 50 -12.38 -10.79 -16.02
N ASP A 51 -12.17 -11.97 -16.60
CA ASP A 51 -13.18 -12.73 -17.34
C ASP A 51 -13.94 -13.76 -16.49
N ARG A 52 -13.49 -13.98 -15.25
CA ARG A 52 -14.07 -14.89 -14.25
C ARG A 52 -13.70 -14.46 -12.84
N LEU A 53 -14.43 -14.96 -11.85
CA LEU A 53 -14.06 -14.83 -10.44
C LEU A 53 -13.03 -15.89 -10.03
N PRO A 54 -12.00 -15.53 -9.25
CA PRO A 54 -11.25 -16.52 -8.50
C PRO A 54 -12.15 -17.15 -7.43
N CYS A 55 -12.23 -18.47 -7.44
CA CYS A 55 -13.02 -19.27 -6.51
C CYS A 55 -12.38 -19.29 -5.12
N LEU A 56 -13.19 -19.15 -4.07
CA LEU A 56 -12.76 -19.17 -2.66
C LEU A 56 -12.98 -20.53 -1.97
N CYS A 57 -13.14 -21.61 -2.73
CA CYS A 57 -13.40 -22.94 -2.15
C CYS A 57 -12.18 -23.60 -1.48
N GLU A 58 -10.98 -23.02 -1.63
CA GLU A 58 -9.71 -23.49 -1.03
C GLU A 58 -9.28 -24.91 -1.39
N HIS A 59 -9.96 -25.57 -2.32
CA HIS A 59 -9.56 -26.90 -2.75
C HIS A 59 -8.32 -26.82 -3.66
N PRO A 60 -7.27 -27.64 -3.41
CA PRO A 60 -5.99 -27.53 -4.12
C PRO A 60 -6.14 -27.66 -5.63
N ASP A 61 -7.00 -28.58 -6.09
CA ASP A 61 -7.19 -28.84 -7.52
C ASP A 61 -8.35 -28.04 -8.16
N CYS A 62 -8.79 -26.94 -7.53
CA CYS A 62 -9.85 -26.12 -8.11
C CYS A 62 -9.32 -25.23 -9.24
N ALA A 63 -9.55 -25.62 -10.50
CA ALA A 63 -9.19 -24.80 -11.66
C ALA A 63 -9.79 -23.38 -11.61
N ALA A 64 -10.95 -23.20 -10.98
CA ALA A 64 -11.59 -21.90 -10.81
C ALA A 64 -10.94 -21.04 -9.72
N ALA A 65 -10.11 -21.59 -8.83
CA ALA A 65 -9.42 -20.83 -7.78
C ALA A 65 -8.25 -19.99 -8.32
N THR A 66 -7.72 -20.36 -9.50
CA THR A 66 -6.63 -19.65 -10.14
C THR A 66 -7.03 -18.22 -10.47
N ARG A 67 -6.16 -17.27 -10.11
CA ARG A 67 -6.34 -15.87 -10.47
C ARG A 67 -6.42 -15.71 -12.00
N PRO A 68 -7.43 -15.01 -12.54
CA PRO A 68 -7.50 -14.71 -13.96
C PRO A 68 -6.30 -13.88 -14.43
N ALA A 69 -5.89 -14.08 -15.68
CA ALA A 69 -4.91 -13.22 -16.33
C ALA A 69 -5.54 -11.87 -16.67
N GLY A 70 -4.74 -10.80 -16.65
CA GLY A 70 -5.16 -9.47 -17.10
C GLY A 70 -5.52 -8.49 -15.99
N GLY A 71 -5.68 -7.24 -16.43
CA GLY A 71 -5.99 -6.07 -15.60
C GLY A 71 -4.89 -5.01 -15.64
N GLY A 72 -5.19 -3.86 -16.24
CA GLY A 72 -4.30 -2.69 -16.24
C GLY A 72 -4.28 -1.93 -14.90
N VAL A 73 -5.00 -2.42 -13.90
CA VAL A 73 -5.15 -1.78 -12.59
C VAL A 73 -4.38 -2.58 -11.54
N VAL A 74 -3.49 -1.91 -10.83
CA VAL A 74 -2.76 -2.45 -9.68
C VAL A 74 -3.14 -1.61 -8.46
N ILE A 75 -3.61 -2.29 -7.41
CA ILE A 75 -3.71 -1.70 -6.08
C ILE A 75 -2.56 -2.20 -5.22
N HIS A 76 -1.96 -1.30 -4.45
CA HIS A 76 -0.90 -1.66 -3.52
C HIS A 76 -1.51 -1.76 -2.12
N VAL A 77 -1.32 -2.92 -1.50
CA VAL A 77 -1.70 -3.18 -0.11
C VAL A 77 -0.42 -3.46 0.67
N ILE A 78 -0.26 -2.77 1.80
CA ILE A 78 0.83 -3.02 2.74
C ILE A 78 0.22 -3.77 3.91
N ALA A 79 0.86 -4.88 4.29
CA ALA A 79 0.44 -5.70 5.41
C ALA A 79 1.66 -6.34 6.06
N HIS A 80 1.50 -6.72 7.32
CA HIS A 80 2.44 -7.56 8.02
C HIS A 80 2.41 -8.99 7.47
N ALA A 81 3.52 -9.72 7.65
CA ALA A 81 3.65 -11.08 7.17
C ALA A 81 2.72 -12.07 7.91
N ASP A 82 2.33 -11.75 9.15
CA ASP A 82 1.37 -12.53 9.95
C ASP A 82 -0.02 -12.66 9.30
N ALA A 83 -0.39 -11.72 8.43
CA ALA A 83 -1.64 -11.71 7.70
C ALA A 83 -1.59 -12.49 6.38
N LEU A 84 -0.42 -13.04 6.01
CA LEU A 84 -0.22 -13.80 4.77
C LEU A 84 -0.27 -15.32 4.97
N ASP A 85 0.19 -15.81 6.13
CA ASP A 85 0.32 -17.23 6.43
C ASP A 85 -0.78 -17.74 7.36
N ASP A 86 -1.26 -18.96 7.13
CA ASP A 86 -2.18 -19.67 8.03
C ASP A 86 -1.41 -20.31 9.23
N THR A 87 -0.13 -19.97 9.44
CA THR A 87 0.71 -20.52 10.52
C THR A 87 0.57 -19.68 11.80
N PRO A 88 0.11 -20.24 12.92
CA PRO A 88 0.02 -19.50 14.18
C PRO A 88 1.39 -18.96 14.58
N ARG A 89 1.48 -17.65 14.82
CA ARG A 89 2.63 -17.05 15.50
C ARG A 89 2.19 -16.56 16.86
N THR A 90 2.97 -16.91 17.89
CA THR A 90 2.82 -16.33 19.22
C THR A 90 3.05 -14.82 19.09
N PRO A 91 2.12 -13.96 19.54
CA PRO A 91 2.33 -12.51 19.48
C PRO A 91 3.57 -12.16 20.28
N GLU A 92 4.50 -11.42 19.67
CA GLU A 92 5.62 -10.81 20.39
C GLU A 92 5.07 -9.76 21.34
N PRO A 93 5.53 -9.71 22.60
CA PRO A 93 5.06 -8.71 23.56
C PRO A 93 5.44 -7.32 23.06
N THR A 94 4.44 -6.55 22.67
CA THR A 94 4.59 -5.10 22.45
C THR A 94 4.92 -4.46 23.80
N PRO A 95 5.95 -3.61 23.91
CA PRO A 95 6.23 -2.91 25.17
C PRO A 95 5.08 -1.92 25.46
N THR A 96 4.18 -2.34 26.34
CA THR A 96 3.10 -1.51 26.88
C THR A 96 3.70 -0.45 27.81
N PRO A 97 3.48 0.86 27.59
CA PRO A 97 3.82 1.85 28.60
C PRO A 97 2.97 1.62 29.87
N ALA A 98 3.59 1.79 31.04
CA ALA A 98 3.02 1.43 32.34
C ALA A 98 1.54 1.89 32.49
N PRO A 99 0.60 0.96 32.76
CA PRO A 99 -0.80 1.31 32.88
C PRO A 99 -1.09 2.07 34.18
N THR A 100 -1.91 3.11 34.06
CA THR A 100 -2.68 3.69 35.16
C THR A 100 -3.67 2.66 35.73
N PRO A 101 -4.05 2.75 37.01
CA PRO A 101 -4.81 1.72 37.70
C PRO A 101 -6.29 1.77 37.31
N HIS A 102 -6.60 1.31 36.10
CA HIS A 102 -7.94 0.89 35.73
C HIS A 102 -7.98 -0.63 35.75
N PRO A 103 -9.09 -1.24 36.24
CA PRO A 103 -9.24 -2.69 36.18
C PRO A 103 -9.09 -3.15 34.73
N GLU A 104 -8.11 -4.01 34.47
CA GLU A 104 -7.82 -4.55 33.15
C GLU A 104 -9.04 -5.35 32.69
N PRO A 105 -9.65 -5.03 31.53
CA PRO A 105 -10.78 -5.79 31.02
C PRO A 105 -10.35 -7.23 30.77
N ALA A 106 -11.26 -8.18 31.03
CA ALA A 106 -10.99 -9.59 30.76
C ALA A 106 -10.55 -9.78 29.29
N PRO A 107 -9.50 -10.58 29.02
CA PRO A 107 -8.97 -10.73 27.67
C PRO A 107 -10.03 -11.37 26.77
N VAL A 108 -10.40 -10.68 25.68
CA VAL A 108 -11.26 -11.24 24.64
C VAL A 108 -10.48 -12.35 23.92
N PRO A 109 -11.10 -13.52 23.65
CA PRO A 109 -10.40 -14.62 23.01
C PRO A 109 -9.92 -14.25 21.59
N THR A 110 -8.74 -14.72 21.23
CA THR A 110 -8.21 -14.59 19.86
C THR A 110 -8.63 -15.80 19.03
N GLY A 111 -9.21 -15.56 17.86
CA GLY A 111 -9.67 -16.61 16.96
C GLY A 111 -8.57 -17.17 16.05
N ASP A 112 -8.87 -18.26 15.34
CA ASP A 112 -8.03 -18.79 14.28
C ASP A 112 -8.19 -17.99 12.98
N LEU A 113 -7.08 -17.59 12.35
CA LEU A 113 -7.09 -16.74 11.15
C LEU A 113 -7.80 -17.40 9.98
N THR A 114 -7.59 -18.71 9.78
CA THR A 114 -8.24 -19.46 8.70
C THR A 114 -9.76 -19.44 8.88
N THR A 115 -10.22 -19.68 10.11
CA THR A 115 -11.63 -19.67 10.48
C THR A 115 -12.24 -18.29 10.29
N GLN A 116 -11.60 -17.23 10.79
CA GLN A 116 -12.05 -15.85 10.61
C GLN A 116 -12.10 -15.45 9.13
N ARG A 117 -11.07 -15.81 8.36
CA ARG A 117 -11.00 -15.57 6.91
C ARG A 117 -12.12 -16.30 6.16
N ARG A 118 -12.48 -17.52 6.55
CA ARG A 118 -13.62 -18.26 5.99
C ARG A 118 -14.96 -17.64 6.40
N GLY A 119 -15.08 -17.18 7.64
CA GLY A 119 -16.27 -16.51 8.19
C GLY A 119 -16.61 -15.18 7.51
N LEU A 120 -15.69 -14.57 6.76
CA LEU A 120 -15.99 -13.43 5.89
C LEU A 120 -16.87 -13.79 4.67
N SER A 121 -17.19 -15.08 4.45
CA SER A 121 -18.09 -15.56 3.39
C SER A 121 -19.31 -16.23 3.99
N GLY A 122 -20.39 -16.31 3.21
CA GLY A 122 -21.64 -16.92 3.65
C GLY A 122 -22.60 -15.89 4.25
N PRO A 123 -23.75 -16.33 4.77
CA PRO A 123 -24.74 -15.44 5.35
C PRO A 123 -24.17 -14.76 6.61
N THR A 124 -24.35 -13.45 6.72
CA THR A 124 -24.03 -12.72 7.94
C THR A 124 -25.04 -13.12 9.02
N PRO A 125 -24.61 -13.62 10.19
CA PRO A 125 -25.52 -13.91 11.26
C PRO A 125 -26.23 -12.63 11.72
N PRO A 126 -27.50 -12.70 12.14
CA PRO A 126 -28.18 -11.53 12.66
C PRO A 126 -27.51 -11.08 13.96
N MET A 127 -27.39 -9.76 14.14
CA MET A 127 -26.74 -9.18 15.32
C MET A 127 -27.53 -9.45 16.62
N LEU A 128 -28.85 -9.66 16.50
CA LEU A 128 -29.77 -10.00 17.59
C LEU A 128 -30.59 -11.22 17.16
N SER A 129 -30.91 -12.11 18.08
CA SER A 129 -31.67 -13.34 17.79
C SER A 129 -33.15 -13.11 17.45
N LYS A 130 -33.69 -11.93 17.79
CA LYS A 130 -35.07 -11.51 17.48
C LYS A 130 -35.12 -9.99 17.17
N PRO A 131 -36.24 -9.46 16.64
CA PRO A 131 -36.36 -8.05 16.27
C PRO A 131 -36.12 -7.11 17.46
N LEU A 132 -35.46 -5.97 17.21
CA LEU A 132 -35.13 -4.97 18.23
C LEU A 132 -36.35 -4.51 19.05
N SER A 133 -37.52 -4.42 18.42
CA SER A 133 -38.78 -4.04 19.05
C SER A 133 -39.26 -5.01 20.15
N SER A 134 -38.66 -6.19 20.25
CA SER A 134 -38.99 -7.21 21.24
C SER A 134 -37.99 -7.27 22.41
N TYR A 135 -37.05 -6.33 22.48
CA TYR A 135 -36.08 -6.17 23.56
C TYR A 135 -36.37 -4.96 24.44
N THR A 136 -36.02 -5.07 25.72
CA THR A 136 -35.69 -3.91 26.55
C THR A 136 -34.28 -3.44 26.25
N LEU A 137 -33.92 -2.19 26.59
CA LEU A 137 -32.55 -1.70 26.43
C LEU A 137 -31.52 -2.61 27.13
N ASP A 138 -31.80 -3.02 28.36
CA ASP A 138 -30.95 -3.95 29.11
C ASP A 138 -30.83 -5.31 28.41
N GLY A 139 -31.90 -5.79 27.79
CA GLY A 139 -31.89 -7.02 27.00
C GLY A 139 -31.00 -6.93 25.76
N VAL A 140 -31.03 -5.78 25.06
CA VAL A 140 -30.12 -5.53 23.92
C VAL A 140 -28.68 -5.50 24.39
N ILE A 141 -28.40 -4.77 25.48
CA ILE A 141 -27.05 -4.65 26.04
C ILE A 141 -26.54 -6.03 26.45
N ALA A 142 -27.37 -6.83 27.13
CA ALA A 142 -27.01 -8.17 27.57
C ALA A 142 -26.69 -9.10 26.39
N GLU A 143 -27.50 -9.10 25.33
CA GLU A 143 -27.26 -9.98 24.18
C GLU A 143 -26.03 -9.57 23.37
N VAL A 144 -25.87 -8.28 23.07
CA VAL A 144 -24.68 -7.77 22.37
C VAL A 144 -23.41 -8.02 23.18
N SER A 145 -23.49 -7.99 24.51
CA SER A 145 -22.35 -8.25 25.39
C SER A 145 -22.11 -9.74 25.64
N ALA A 146 -23.05 -10.63 25.28
CA ALA A 146 -22.94 -12.07 25.54
C ALA A 146 -21.91 -12.75 24.63
N ASP A 147 -21.73 -12.24 23.41
CA ASP A 147 -20.67 -12.66 22.49
C ASP A 147 -19.90 -11.42 22.02
N PRO A 148 -18.81 -11.03 22.71
CA PRO A 148 -17.97 -9.91 22.29
C PRO A 148 -17.21 -10.20 20.98
N GLY A 149 -17.39 -11.39 20.39
CA GLY A 149 -16.65 -11.88 19.25
C GLY A 149 -15.23 -12.29 19.63
N GLN A 150 -14.39 -12.42 18.61
CA GLN A 150 -12.99 -12.82 18.76
C GLN A 150 -12.07 -11.76 18.17
N HIS A 151 -10.93 -11.54 18.81
CA HIS A 151 -9.86 -10.75 18.22
C HIS A 151 -9.21 -11.48 17.06
N THR A 152 -8.73 -10.71 16.07
CA THR A 152 -7.93 -11.25 14.97
C THR A 152 -6.52 -11.53 15.44
N PRO A 153 -5.93 -12.71 15.14
CA PRO A 153 -4.53 -12.99 15.43
C PRO A 153 -3.58 -12.28 14.46
N ALA A 154 -4.10 -11.80 13.32
CA ALA A 154 -3.32 -11.12 12.29
C ALA A 154 -3.49 -9.61 12.35
N SER A 155 -2.37 -8.91 12.18
CA SER A 155 -2.31 -7.47 12.10
C SER A 155 -3.11 -6.93 10.91
N PRO A 156 -3.69 -5.71 11.02
CA PRO A 156 -4.34 -5.06 9.89
C PRO A 156 -3.34 -4.64 8.82
N GLY A 157 -3.84 -4.45 7.60
CA GLY A 157 -3.11 -3.85 6.49
C GLY A 157 -3.72 -2.53 6.02
N ILE A 158 -3.14 -1.89 5.01
CA ILE A 158 -3.68 -0.66 4.42
C ILE A 158 -3.55 -0.66 2.90
N ILE A 159 -4.58 -0.18 2.21
CA ILE A 159 -4.48 0.17 0.79
C ILE A 159 -3.72 1.50 0.70
N LEU A 160 -2.66 1.59 -0.11
CA LEU A 160 -1.95 2.86 -0.31
C LEU A 160 -2.92 3.93 -0.86
N GLY A 161 -3.22 4.93 -0.04
CA GLY A 161 -4.21 5.97 -0.36
C GLY A 161 -5.67 5.60 -0.10
N GLY A 162 -5.91 4.49 0.61
CA GLY A 162 -7.23 3.99 0.92
C GLY A 162 -7.37 3.57 2.39
N PRO A 163 -8.40 2.77 2.71
CA PRO A 163 -8.71 2.41 4.08
C PRO A 163 -7.77 1.33 4.63
N VAL A 164 -7.78 1.23 5.97
CA VAL A 164 -7.24 0.08 6.71
C VAL A 164 -8.12 -1.14 6.45
N LEU A 165 -7.48 -2.30 6.28
CA LEU A 165 -8.09 -3.59 6.04
C LEU A 165 -7.84 -4.51 7.24
N PRO A 166 -8.88 -5.17 7.79
CA PRO A 166 -8.70 -6.17 8.83
C PRO A 166 -7.80 -7.34 8.38
N GLY A 167 -7.06 -7.95 9.30
CA GLY A 167 -6.18 -9.10 9.05
C GLY A 167 -6.84 -10.24 8.25
N PRO A 168 -8.07 -10.69 8.58
CA PRO A 168 -8.74 -11.75 7.82
C PRO A 168 -9.09 -11.34 6.37
N VAL A 169 -9.29 -10.05 6.12
CA VAL A 169 -9.52 -9.51 4.77
C VAL A 169 -8.22 -9.53 3.97
N ILE A 170 -7.09 -9.16 4.60
CA ILE A 170 -5.76 -9.30 4.00
C ILE A 170 -5.47 -10.76 3.67
N ALA A 171 -5.68 -11.68 4.61
CA ALA A 171 -5.45 -13.11 4.42
C ALA A 171 -6.30 -13.68 3.26
N ARG A 172 -7.52 -13.17 3.06
CA ARG A 172 -8.35 -13.50 1.89
C ARG A 172 -7.76 -12.94 0.59
N LEU A 173 -7.34 -11.67 0.58
CA LEU A 173 -6.72 -11.04 -0.59
C LEU A 173 -5.43 -11.77 -0.99
N ALA A 174 -4.62 -12.20 -0.01
CA ALA A 174 -3.36 -12.90 -0.21
C ALA A 174 -3.51 -14.20 -1.03
N LYS A 175 -4.66 -14.89 -0.97
CA LYS A 175 -4.90 -16.11 -1.77
C LYS A 175 -4.86 -15.89 -3.29
N HIS A 176 -5.06 -14.65 -3.75
CA HIS A 176 -5.02 -14.32 -5.18
C HIS A 176 -4.15 -13.09 -5.51
N ALA A 177 -3.50 -12.50 -4.51
CA ALA A 177 -2.57 -11.40 -4.69
C ALA A 177 -1.15 -11.91 -4.93
N THR A 178 -0.34 -11.08 -5.59
CA THR A 178 1.10 -11.30 -5.63
C THR A 178 1.70 -10.63 -4.39
N ALA A 179 2.19 -11.43 -3.45
CA ALA A 179 2.92 -10.91 -2.30
C ALA A 179 4.37 -10.62 -2.70
N THR A 180 4.88 -9.44 -2.35
CA THR A 180 6.28 -9.08 -2.53
C THR A 180 6.81 -8.57 -1.19
N PRO A 181 7.79 -9.28 -0.59
CA PRO A 181 8.40 -8.83 0.65
C PRO A 181 9.02 -7.43 0.50
N LEU A 182 8.73 -6.56 1.45
CA LEU A 182 9.33 -5.22 1.51
C LEU A 182 10.64 -5.29 2.29
N THR A 183 11.74 -5.61 1.62
CA THR A 183 13.01 -6.00 2.26
C THR A 183 14.08 -4.90 2.26
N TYR A 184 13.73 -3.64 1.99
CA TYR A 184 14.75 -2.59 2.00
C TYR A 184 15.22 -2.34 3.43
N PRO A 185 16.51 -2.54 3.76
CA PRO A 185 17.01 -2.25 5.10
C PRO A 185 17.00 -0.73 5.29
N ALA A 186 16.35 -0.23 6.34
CA ALA A 186 16.32 1.20 6.64
C ALA A 186 17.75 1.78 6.78
N GLN A 187 18.69 0.96 7.26
CA GLN A 187 20.11 1.27 7.39
C GLN A 187 20.95 0.87 6.15
N GLY A 188 20.30 0.59 5.02
CA GLY A 188 20.95 0.28 3.76
C GLY A 188 21.89 1.40 3.30
N PRO A 189 22.99 1.08 2.60
CA PRO A 189 23.90 2.09 2.12
C PRO A 189 23.22 3.00 1.08
N PRO A 190 23.65 4.28 0.99
CA PRO A 190 23.30 5.17 -0.10
C PRO A 190 23.37 4.53 -1.49
N GLU A 191 22.35 4.76 -2.31
CA GLU A 191 22.38 4.39 -3.72
C GLU A 191 23.16 5.44 -4.54
N PRO A 192 23.97 5.01 -5.53
CA PRO A 192 24.86 5.91 -6.27
C PRO A 192 24.15 6.77 -7.33
N ARG A 193 22.82 6.63 -7.49
CA ARG A 193 22.04 7.23 -8.58
C ARG A 193 21.00 8.18 -8.01
N TYR A 194 20.69 9.23 -8.76
CA TYR A 194 19.62 10.17 -8.40
C TYR A 194 18.26 9.46 -8.21
N ARG A 195 17.87 8.60 -9.16
CA ARG A 195 16.61 7.86 -9.06
C ARG A 195 16.76 6.68 -8.10
N PRO A 196 15.90 6.55 -7.06
CA PRO A 196 15.93 5.40 -6.17
C PRO A 196 15.58 4.12 -6.93
N SER A 197 16.12 2.99 -6.48
CA SER A 197 15.72 1.66 -6.92
C SER A 197 14.24 1.39 -6.64
N HIS A 198 13.68 0.36 -7.28
CA HIS A 198 12.30 -0.07 -7.00
C HIS A 198 12.10 -0.45 -5.54
N ALA A 199 13.09 -1.09 -4.91
CA ALA A 199 13.04 -1.50 -3.51
C ALA A 199 13.02 -0.28 -2.56
N LEU A 200 13.94 0.67 -2.73
CA LEU A 200 13.95 1.90 -1.94
C LEU A 200 12.68 2.73 -2.18
N ALA A 201 12.22 2.83 -3.43
CA ALA A 201 11.00 3.57 -3.75
C ALA A 201 9.74 2.93 -3.13
N ALA A 202 9.65 1.60 -3.10
CA ALA A 202 8.58 0.89 -2.43
C ALA A 202 8.62 1.13 -0.91
N PHE A 203 9.83 1.08 -0.32
CA PHE A 203 10.03 1.34 1.11
C PHE A 203 9.59 2.75 1.50
N ILE A 204 10.02 3.79 0.78
CA ILE A 204 9.65 5.17 1.08
C ILE A 204 8.14 5.37 0.99
N ARG A 205 7.48 4.83 -0.05
CA ARG A 205 6.02 4.93 -0.18
C ARG A 205 5.28 4.19 0.94
N ALA A 206 5.82 3.04 1.37
CA ALA A 206 5.23 2.25 2.44
C ALA A 206 5.40 2.90 3.81
N ARG A 207 6.56 3.51 4.08
CA ARG A 207 6.80 4.30 5.29
C ARG A 207 5.90 5.52 5.33
N ASP A 208 5.86 6.29 4.24
CA ASP A 208 5.25 7.61 4.24
C ASP A 208 3.72 7.56 4.12
N LEU A 209 3.17 6.61 3.35
CA LEU A 209 1.75 6.41 2.98
C LEU A 209 1.07 7.58 2.24
N THR A 210 1.39 8.82 2.61
CA THR A 210 0.86 10.07 2.07
C THR A 210 1.97 11.11 1.92
N CYS A 211 1.64 12.25 1.33
CA CYS A 211 2.52 13.41 1.29
C CYS A 211 2.95 13.81 2.72
N ARG A 212 4.25 14.07 2.90
CA ARG A 212 4.84 14.42 4.20
C ARG A 212 4.68 15.90 4.59
N ALA A 213 3.90 16.68 3.84
CA ALA A 213 3.55 18.05 4.21
C ALA A 213 2.43 18.05 5.27
N PRO A 214 2.40 19.03 6.21
CA PRO A 214 1.38 19.07 7.26
C PRO A 214 -0.03 19.08 6.67
N GLY A 215 -0.88 18.15 7.13
CA GLY A 215 -2.29 18.05 6.72
C GLY A 215 -2.56 17.53 5.29
N CYS A 216 -1.53 17.22 4.49
CA CYS A 216 -1.75 16.77 3.12
C CYS A 216 -2.05 15.26 3.05
N ALA A 217 -3.27 14.91 2.61
CA ALA A 217 -3.69 13.51 2.47
C ALA A 217 -3.39 12.88 1.08
N ARG A 218 -2.62 13.55 0.21
CA ARG A 218 -2.33 13.00 -1.13
C ARG A 218 -1.57 11.67 -0.99
N PRO A 219 -2.02 10.57 -1.62
CA PRO A 219 -1.40 9.27 -1.42
C PRO A 219 0.02 9.21 -1.97
N ALA A 220 0.89 8.43 -1.33
CA ALA A 220 2.30 8.28 -1.72
C ALA A 220 2.50 7.76 -3.16
N THR A 221 1.50 7.06 -3.72
CA THR A 221 1.47 6.63 -5.13
C THR A 221 1.32 7.80 -6.11
N ALA A 222 0.71 8.90 -5.67
CA ALA A 222 0.57 10.16 -6.41
C ALA A 222 1.59 11.23 -5.96
N CYS A 223 2.58 10.84 -5.15
CA CYS A 223 3.68 11.69 -4.71
C CYS A 223 4.96 11.40 -5.49
N GLU A 224 5.78 12.43 -5.59
CA GLU A 224 7.18 12.33 -5.99
C GLU A 224 8.00 11.91 -4.77
N ILE A 225 9.04 11.10 -4.99
CA ILE A 225 10.01 10.76 -3.95
C ILE A 225 11.13 11.79 -4.09
N ASP A 226 11.22 12.66 -3.11
CA ASP A 226 12.04 13.86 -3.16
C ASP A 226 13.18 13.82 -2.14
N HIS A 227 14.34 14.33 -2.54
CA HIS A 227 15.54 14.40 -1.70
C HIS A 227 15.45 15.60 -0.76
N VAL A 228 15.43 15.38 0.56
CA VAL A 228 15.41 16.44 1.58
C VAL A 228 16.61 17.36 1.44
N ILE A 229 17.79 16.76 1.36
CA ILE A 229 19.05 17.39 1.00
C ILE A 229 19.26 17.11 -0.49
N ALA A 230 19.25 18.16 -1.31
CA ALA A 230 19.29 18.04 -2.76
C ALA A 230 20.47 17.17 -3.24
N TRP A 231 20.21 16.23 -4.15
CA TRP A 231 21.25 15.47 -4.81
C TRP A 231 22.10 16.39 -5.72
N PRO A 232 23.44 16.23 -5.81
CA PRO A 232 24.27 15.21 -5.18
C PRO A 232 24.82 15.59 -3.79
N HIS A 233 24.40 16.71 -3.21
CA HIS A 233 24.83 17.15 -1.87
C HIS A 233 24.32 16.20 -0.79
N GLY A 234 23.09 15.69 -0.94
CA GLY A 234 22.55 14.58 -0.18
C GLY A 234 22.52 13.29 -1.00
N PRO A 235 22.77 12.12 -0.39
CA PRO A 235 22.69 10.84 -1.08
C PRO A 235 21.24 10.41 -1.35
N THR A 236 21.04 9.49 -2.28
CA THR A 236 19.78 8.76 -2.42
C THR A 236 19.74 7.65 -1.37
N ALA A 237 19.09 7.91 -0.23
CA ALA A 237 19.04 6.99 0.91
C ALA A 237 17.73 7.16 1.69
N ALA A 238 17.35 6.15 2.49
CA ALA A 238 16.09 6.16 3.25
C ALA A 238 15.93 7.40 4.16
N ALA A 239 17.01 7.81 4.84
CA ALA A 239 17.04 9.00 5.68
C ALA A 239 16.97 10.34 4.91
N ASN A 240 17.15 10.34 3.58
CA ASN A 240 17.15 11.57 2.77
C ASN A 240 15.96 11.68 1.81
N LEU A 241 15.07 10.69 1.76
CA LEU A 241 13.96 10.66 0.82
C LEU A 241 12.63 10.78 1.56
N ALA A 242 11.69 11.52 0.97
CA ALA A 242 10.32 11.63 1.47
C ALA A 242 9.33 11.76 0.30
N CYS A 243 8.11 11.26 0.50
CA CYS A 243 6.99 11.46 -0.43
C CYS A 243 6.44 12.88 -0.32
N LEU A 244 6.52 13.66 -1.39
CA LEU A 244 5.88 14.97 -1.50
C LEU A 244 5.00 15.01 -2.75
N CYS A 245 3.80 15.57 -2.65
CA CYS A 245 3.05 15.88 -3.85
C CYS A 245 3.76 16.97 -4.65
N THR A 246 3.45 17.09 -5.94
CA THR A 246 4.07 18.09 -6.82
C THR A 246 4.02 19.50 -6.23
N GLU A 247 2.90 19.89 -5.63
CA GLU A 247 2.74 21.22 -5.01
C GLU A 247 3.71 21.43 -3.85
N HIS A 248 3.74 20.52 -2.87
CA HIS A 248 4.64 20.63 -1.71
C HIS A 248 6.10 20.39 -2.05
N HIS A 249 6.40 19.60 -3.09
CA HIS A 249 7.75 19.48 -3.61
C HIS A 249 8.21 20.82 -4.19
N LEU A 250 7.41 21.48 -5.04
CA LEU A 250 7.75 22.79 -5.61
C LEU A 250 7.88 23.86 -4.51
N LEU A 251 6.99 23.85 -3.51
CA LEU A 251 7.06 24.74 -2.35
C LEU A 251 8.39 24.58 -1.61
N LYS A 252 8.75 23.33 -1.25
CA LYS A 252 10.00 23.02 -0.57
C LYS A 252 11.22 23.44 -1.40
N THR A 253 11.22 23.18 -2.71
CA THR A 253 12.40 23.32 -3.56
C THR A 253 12.65 24.79 -3.94
N PHE A 254 11.61 25.53 -4.30
CA PHE A 254 11.79 26.85 -4.93
C PHE A 254 11.45 28.02 -4.03
N TRP A 255 10.55 27.89 -3.06
CA TRP A 255 10.09 29.04 -2.27
C TRP A 255 11.04 29.36 -1.11
N PRO A 256 11.68 30.56 -1.09
CA PRO A 256 12.49 31.00 0.03
C PRO A 256 11.70 31.08 1.34
N GLY A 257 12.39 30.92 2.46
CA GLY A 257 11.77 30.91 3.80
C GLY A 257 11.18 29.56 4.21
N TRP A 258 10.75 28.73 3.27
CA TRP A 258 10.35 27.35 3.58
C TRP A 258 11.57 26.47 3.84
N SER A 259 11.53 25.69 4.91
CA SER A 259 12.54 24.67 5.23
C SER A 259 11.89 23.32 5.55
N TYR A 260 12.61 22.24 5.24
CA TYR A 260 12.16 20.87 5.48
C TYR A 260 13.35 20.05 5.98
N ARG A 261 13.22 19.51 7.18
CA ARG A 261 14.22 18.66 7.83
C ARG A 261 13.60 17.29 8.08
N LEU A 262 14.34 16.23 7.79
CA LEU A 262 13.93 14.85 7.99
C LEU A 262 14.89 14.17 8.95
N ASP A 263 14.34 13.61 10.00
CA ASP A 263 15.05 12.82 11.00
C ASP A 263 15.18 11.36 10.52
N PRO A 264 16.15 10.58 11.06
CA PRO A 264 16.40 9.21 10.60
C PRO A 264 15.21 8.25 10.72
N ASP A 265 14.28 8.50 11.65
CA ASP A 265 13.04 7.74 11.85
C ASP A 265 11.92 8.11 10.84
N GLY A 266 12.16 9.13 10.00
CA GLY A 266 11.19 9.67 9.06
C GLY A 266 10.29 10.77 9.65
N THR A 267 10.48 11.16 10.91
CA THR A 267 9.88 12.36 11.48
C THR A 267 10.39 13.58 10.73
N ALA A 268 9.49 14.48 10.34
CA ALA A 268 9.86 15.62 9.53
C ALA A 268 9.38 16.94 10.12
N THR A 269 10.26 17.93 10.13
CA THR A 269 9.98 19.29 10.58
C THR A 269 9.89 20.20 9.36
N TRP A 270 8.74 20.83 9.18
CA TRP A 270 8.54 21.94 8.25
C TRP A 270 8.69 23.26 8.99
N THR A 271 9.32 24.24 8.36
CA THR A 271 9.35 25.63 8.83
C THR A 271 8.83 26.51 7.70
N ASP A 272 7.88 27.37 7.99
CA ASP A 272 7.36 28.34 7.02
C ASP A 272 8.23 29.63 7.00
N PRO A 273 7.99 30.56 6.05
CA PRO A 273 8.75 31.81 5.96
C PRO A 273 8.61 32.75 7.16
N THR A 274 7.60 32.55 8.01
CA THR A 274 7.39 33.32 9.25
C THR A 274 8.13 32.70 10.44
N GLY A 275 8.70 31.50 10.26
CA GLY A 275 9.42 30.75 11.29
C GLY A 275 8.54 29.76 12.06
N LEU A 276 7.25 29.63 11.72
CA LEU A 276 6.38 28.64 12.36
C LEU A 276 6.79 27.23 11.96
N THR A 277 6.81 26.33 12.93
CA THR A 277 7.20 24.94 12.71
C THR A 277 6.03 23.98 12.84
N ALA A 278 6.02 22.95 12.00
CA ALA A 278 5.07 21.86 12.06
C ALA A 278 5.80 20.53 11.92
N THR A 279 5.50 19.59 12.82
CA THR A 279 6.05 18.24 12.81
C THR A 279 5.07 17.28 12.16
N THR A 280 5.57 16.42 11.28
CA THR A 280 4.80 15.33 10.67
C THR A 280 5.50 14.01 10.92
N HIS A 281 4.75 12.92 11.08
CA HIS A 281 5.30 11.57 11.29
C HIS A 281 4.83 10.61 10.21
N PRO A 282 5.65 9.62 9.81
CA PRO A 282 5.27 8.73 8.71
C PRO A 282 3.91 8.10 8.94
N GLY A 283 3.09 7.99 7.89
CA GLY A 283 1.74 7.44 8.03
C GLY A 283 1.76 6.00 8.55
N SER A 284 2.86 5.27 8.31
CA SER A 284 3.03 3.90 8.77
C SER A 284 3.27 3.77 10.26
N ARG A 285 3.60 4.84 11.01
CA ARG A 285 4.09 4.77 12.41
C ARG A 285 3.25 3.92 13.37
N HIS A 286 1.93 3.86 13.15
CA HIS A 286 1.01 3.15 14.03
C HIS A 286 0.72 1.71 13.57
N LEU A 287 0.70 1.48 12.26
CA LEU A 287 0.37 0.17 11.69
C LEU A 287 1.63 -0.67 11.41
N PHE A 288 2.77 -0.02 11.12
CA PHE A 288 4.03 -0.63 10.71
C PHE A 288 5.21 0.14 11.33
N ALA A 289 5.36 0.01 12.65
CA ALA A 289 6.41 0.71 13.41
C ALA A 289 7.83 0.38 12.88
N ASP A 290 8.06 -0.84 12.41
CA ASP A 290 9.34 -1.28 11.86
C ASP A 290 9.81 -0.45 10.66
N LEU A 291 8.88 0.11 9.87
CA LEU A 291 9.21 1.00 8.74
C LEU A 291 9.73 2.36 9.19
N THR A 292 9.58 2.70 10.46
CA THR A 292 10.09 3.93 11.09
C THR A 292 11.37 3.70 11.90
N THR A 293 11.96 2.50 11.80
CA THR A 293 13.27 2.23 12.40
C THR A 293 14.30 3.26 11.89
N PRO A 294 15.05 3.94 12.78
CA PRO A 294 16.01 4.94 12.38
C PRO A 294 16.98 4.45 11.30
N ALA A 295 17.00 5.15 10.18
CA ALA A 295 17.93 4.92 9.08
C ALA A 295 19.35 5.35 9.45
N ALA A 296 20.33 4.94 8.64
CA ALA A 296 21.72 5.33 8.87
C ALA A 296 21.90 6.85 8.76
N PRO A 297 22.74 7.49 9.61
CA PRO A 297 23.07 8.89 9.48
C PRO A 297 23.62 9.23 8.09
N LEU A 298 23.29 10.42 7.61
CA LEU A 298 23.70 10.89 6.29
C LEU A 298 24.98 11.71 6.37
N THR A 299 25.87 11.50 5.39
CA THR A 299 26.98 12.41 5.13
C THR A 299 26.62 13.34 3.98
N THR A 300 26.65 14.65 4.22
CA THR A 300 26.39 15.68 3.21
C THR A 300 27.68 16.09 2.49
N LYS A 301 27.59 16.34 1.19
CA LYS A 301 28.70 16.84 0.36
C LYS A 301 28.49 18.30 0.00
N GLY A 302 29.26 19.18 0.64
CA GLY A 302 29.19 20.63 0.41
C GLY A 302 27.82 21.23 0.75
N THR A 303 27.59 22.46 0.28
CA THR A 303 26.36 23.20 0.54
C THR A 303 25.46 23.21 -0.70
N PRO A 304 24.17 22.84 -0.59
CA PRO A 304 23.22 22.99 -1.68
C PRO A 304 23.07 24.45 -2.12
N PRO A 305 22.70 24.71 -3.39
CA PRO A 305 22.43 26.06 -3.86
C PRO A 305 21.26 26.70 -3.10
N ALA A 306 21.31 28.03 -2.94
CA ALA A 306 20.24 28.78 -2.30
C ALA A 306 18.92 28.69 -3.11
N LYS A 307 17.81 28.62 -2.39
CA LYS A 307 16.46 28.62 -2.98
C LYS A 307 16.15 29.99 -3.58
N HIS A 308 15.45 30.01 -4.71
CA HIS A 308 15.04 31.23 -5.39
C HIS A 308 13.68 31.03 -6.08
N THR A 309 12.82 32.05 -5.97
CA THR A 309 11.51 32.12 -6.64
C THR A 309 11.56 32.86 -7.98
N ALA A 310 12.70 33.46 -8.33
CA ALA A 310 12.81 34.27 -9.53
C ALA A 310 12.96 33.39 -10.79
N GLY A 311 11.99 33.51 -11.72
CA GLY A 311 12.03 32.89 -13.04
C GLY A 311 11.36 31.50 -13.14
N LEU A 312 11.23 30.98 -14.37
CA LEU A 312 10.87 29.57 -14.58
C LEU A 312 12.06 28.69 -14.17
N THR A 313 11.97 28.09 -12.99
CA THR A 313 13.01 27.21 -12.44
C THR A 313 12.94 25.79 -13.00
N MET A 314 11.76 25.37 -13.46
CA MET A 314 11.59 24.08 -14.13
C MET A 314 12.02 24.19 -15.60
N PRO A 315 13.00 23.37 -16.05
CA PRO A 315 13.41 23.37 -17.45
C PRO A 315 12.20 23.14 -18.34
N ARG A 316 12.00 24.03 -19.33
CA ARG A 316 11.01 23.74 -20.38
C ARG A 316 11.43 22.45 -21.05
N ARG A 317 10.51 21.49 -21.06
CA ARG A 317 10.70 20.22 -21.74
C ARG A 317 10.96 20.50 -23.22
N THR A 318 12.20 20.33 -23.66
CA THR A 318 12.62 20.48 -25.06
C THR A 318 12.33 19.24 -25.91
N HIS A 319 12.09 18.09 -25.26
CA HIS A 319 11.84 16.80 -25.92
C HIS A 319 10.57 16.10 -25.41
N THR A 320 9.83 15.47 -26.33
CA THR A 320 8.65 14.66 -25.96
C THR A 320 9.06 13.44 -25.13
N ARG A 321 8.12 12.87 -24.34
CA ARG A 321 8.38 11.65 -23.54
C ARG A 321 8.86 10.49 -24.42
N THR A 322 8.31 10.39 -25.62
CA THR A 322 8.70 9.43 -26.64
C THR A 322 10.14 9.64 -27.08
N GLN A 323 10.53 10.87 -27.44
CA GLN A 323 11.91 11.20 -27.84
C GLN A 323 12.92 10.89 -26.73
N THR A 324 12.65 11.29 -25.48
CA THR A 324 13.53 10.98 -24.35
C THR A 324 13.65 9.45 -24.13
N ARG A 325 12.55 8.70 -24.30
CA ARG A 325 12.57 7.24 -24.19
C ARG A 325 13.43 6.59 -25.28
N HIS A 326 13.29 7.04 -26.54
CA HIS A 326 14.09 6.54 -27.65
C HIS A 326 15.58 6.86 -27.46
N GLN A 327 15.93 8.07 -27.04
CA GLN A 327 17.31 8.46 -26.75
C GLN A 327 17.91 7.58 -25.66
N ARG A 328 17.20 7.40 -24.54
CA ARG A 328 17.67 6.53 -23.44
C ARG A 328 17.93 5.10 -23.90
N ILE A 329 17.02 4.53 -24.71
CA ILE A 329 17.20 3.17 -25.29
C ILE A 329 18.43 3.13 -26.20
N ALA A 330 18.64 4.15 -27.03
CA ALA A 330 19.81 4.24 -27.91
C ALA A 330 21.13 4.38 -27.12
N ASP A 331 21.15 5.19 -26.07
CA ASP A 331 22.30 5.36 -25.17
C ASP A 331 22.64 4.07 -24.43
N GLU A 332 21.63 3.35 -23.97
CA GLU A 332 21.79 2.05 -23.32
C GLU A 332 22.30 0.99 -24.30
N ARG A 333 21.76 0.94 -25.53
CA ARG A 333 22.30 0.07 -26.60
C ARG A 333 23.75 0.38 -26.91
N ARG A 334 24.12 1.66 -27.05
CA ARG A 334 25.51 2.10 -27.28
C ARG A 334 26.45 1.67 -26.15
N ARG A 335 26.04 1.84 -24.89
CA ARG A 335 26.84 1.41 -23.74
C ARG A 335 27.04 -0.10 -23.69
N ASN A 336 26.07 -0.86 -24.17
CA ASN A 336 26.13 -2.31 -24.20
C ASN A 336 26.81 -2.88 -25.47
N THR A 337 27.13 -2.05 -26.48
CA THR A 337 27.78 -2.49 -27.73
C THR A 337 29.08 -3.25 -27.48
N PRO A 338 30.04 -2.76 -26.66
CA PRO A 338 31.29 -3.49 -26.42
C PRO A 338 31.08 -4.84 -25.72
N TRP A 339 30.11 -4.91 -24.80
CA TRP A 339 29.74 -6.15 -24.12
C TRP A 339 29.16 -7.18 -25.09
N ALA A 340 28.24 -6.74 -25.97
CA ALA A 340 27.64 -7.59 -26.98
C ALA A 340 28.67 -8.10 -28.01
N GLU A 341 29.59 -7.23 -28.44
CA GLU A 341 30.69 -7.60 -29.33
C GLU A 341 31.64 -8.62 -28.68
N HIS A 342 31.98 -8.44 -27.40
CA HIS A 342 32.79 -9.40 -26.65
C HIS A 342 32.09 -10.75 -26.51
N TYR A 343 30.80 -10.74 -26.16
CA TYR A 343 29.99 -11.95 -26.05
C TYR A 343 29.91 -12.71 -27.39
N LEU A 344 29.66 -12.02 -28.49
CA LEU A 344 29.63 -12.62 -29.84
C LEU A 344 30.98 -13.21 -30.23
N ARG A 345 32.10 -12.54 -29.92
CA ARG A 345 33.45 -13.09 -30.16
C ARG A 345 33.72 -14.35 -29.32
N ALA A 346 33.26 -14.39 -28.07
CA ALA A 346 33.43 -15.54 -27.19
C ALA A 346 32.53 -16.74 -27.56
N GLN A 347 31.45 -16.51 -28.33
CA GLN A 347 30.54 -17.57 -28.79
C GLN A 347 30.92 -18.20 -30.13
N ILE A 348 31.87 -17.62 -30.87
CA ILE A 348 32.39 -18.23 -32.09
C ILE A 348 33.45 -19.25 -31.65
N PRO A 349 33.23 -20.56 -31.79
CA PRO A 349 34.23 -21.56 -31.45
C PRO A 349 35.48 -21.35 -32.32
N PRO A 350 36.70 -21.50 -31.77
CA PRO A 350 37.92 -21.42 -32.56
C PRO A 350 37.89 -22.55 -33.60
N PHE A 351 38.10 -22.17 -34.86
CA PHE A 351 38.17 -23.04 -36.03
C PHE A 351 39.46 -23.86 -36.06
#